data_AF-A0A9E5D9Q7-F1
#
_entry.id   AF-A0A9E5D9Q7-F1
#
_cell.length_a   1.000
_cell.length_b   1.000
_cell.length_c   1.000
_cell.angle_alpha   90.00
_cell.angle_beta   90.00
_cell.angle_gamma   90.00
#
_symmetry.space_group_name_H-M   'P 1'
#
loop_
_entity.id
_entity.type
_entity.pdbx_description
1 polymer ?
#
loop_
_entity_poly.entity_id
_entity_poly.type
_entity_poly.pdbx_seq_one_letter_code
_entity_poly.pdbx_strand_id
1 'polypeptide(L)' 'ANPPLAVKATKALFNSHYPDLDQVIMTEHRANDAVRGTADQTEAIQAFLEKREPKFTGA' A
#
# COMPACT_ATOMS: atom_id res chain seq x y z
N ALA A 1 -4.66 12.92 -2.60
CA ALA A 1 -3.22 12.55 -2.54
C ALA A 1 -3.09 11.02 -2.47
N ASN A 2 -1.90 10.45 -2.69
CA ASN A 2 -1.66 8.99 -2.54
C ASN A 2 -0.54 8.74 -1.51
N PRO A 3 -0.63 7.67 -0.69
CA PRO A 3 0.38 7.36 0.31
C PRO A 3 1.69 6.88 -0.35
N PRO A 4 2.84 7.58 -0.15
CA PRO A 4 4.08 7.30 -0.87
C PRO A 4 4.59 5.87 -0.74
N LEU A 5 4.50 5.27 0.46
CA LEU A 5 4.96 3.89 0.69
C LEU A 5 4.12 2.87 -0.08
N ALA A 6 2.79 3.04 -0.10
CA ALA A 6 1.92 2.15 -0.85
C ALA A 6 2.16 2.26 -2.36
N VAL A 7 2.28 3.48 -2.89
CA VAL A 7 2.58 3.69 -4.31
C VAL A 7 3.89 3.02 -4.72
N LYS A 8 4.92 3.13 -3.87
CA LYS A 8 6.21 2.47 -4.12
C LYS A 8 6.09 0.95 -4.09
N ALA A 9 5.38 0.39 -3.11
CA ALA A 9 5.16 -1.06 -2.98
C ALA A 9 4.40 -1.62 -4.19
N THR A 10 3.29 -0.96 -4.58
CA THR A 10 2.49 -1.35 -5.75
C THR A 10 3.29 -1.27 -7.05
N LYS A 11 4.12 -0.23 -7.23
CA LYS A 11 4.98 -0.12 -8.41
C LYS A 11 6.02 -1.24 -8.46
N ALA A 12 6.57 -1.64 -7.32
CA ALA A 12 7.51 -2.76 -7.25
C ALA A 12 6.84 -4.09 -7.65
N LEU A 13 5.59 -4.31 -7.22
CA LEU A 13 4.79 -5.48 -7.64
C LEU A 13 4.57 -5.49 -9.15
N PHE A 14 4.14 -4.38 -9.75
CA PHE A 14 3.92 -4.31 -11.21
C PHE A 14 5.18 -4.49 -12.05
N ASN A 15 6.33 -4.02 -11.55
CA ASN A 15 7.61 -4.19 -12.23
C ASN A 15 8.16 -5.62 -12.10
N SER A 16 7.58 -6.45 -11.24
CA SER A 16 8.01 -7.81 -11.03
C SER A 16 7.17 -8.75 -11.91
N HIS A 17 7.85 -9.66 -12.62
CA HIS A 17 7.18 -10.69 -13.42
C HIS A 17 7.30 -12.03 -12.71
N TYR A 18 6.15 -12.63 -12.40
CA TYR A 18 6.06 -13.95 -11.77
C TYR A 18 5.36 -14.93 -12.72
N PRO A 19 5.93 -16.12 -12.95
CA PRO A 19 5.37 -17.11 -13.86
C PRO A 19 4.19 -17.90 -13.26
N ASP A 20 4.00 -17.82 -11.94
CA ASP A 20 3.04 -18.62 -11.19
C ASP A 20 2.21 -17.76 -10.22
N LEU A 21 0.93 -18.10 -10.08
CA LEU A 21 -0.04 -17.36 -9.28
C LEU A 21 0.28 -17.43 -7.78
N ASP A 22 0.73 -18.57 -7.28
CA ASP A 22 1.07 -18.71 -5.86
C ASP A 22 2.23 -17.77 -5.48
N GLN A 23 3.18 -17.56 -6.40
CA GLN A 23 4.26 -16.60 -6.20
C GLN A 23 3.77 -15.16 -6.20
N VAL A 24 2.80 -14.82 -7.05
CA VAL A 24 2.16 -13.49 -7.05
C VAL A 24 1.50 -13.24 -5.70
N ILE A 25 0.65 -14.16 -5.23
CA ILE A 25 -0.10 -14.02 -3.97
C ILE A 25 0.85 -13.84 -2.78
N MET A 26 1.90 -14.66 -2.69
CA MET A 26 2.88 -14.56 -1.62
C MET A 26 3.66 -13.25 -1.64
N THR A 27 3.95 -12.74 -2.83
CA THR A 27 4.66 -11.46 -2.99
C THR A 27 3.76 -10.28 -2.62
N GLU A 28 2.52 -10.27 -3.08
CA GLU A 28 1.52 -9.25 -2.73
C GLU A 28 1.28 -9.20 -1.23
N HIS A 29 1.14 -10.37 -0.58
CA HIS A 29 0.95 -10.43 0.87
C HIS A 29 2.10 -9.76 1.64
N ARG A 30 3.36 -10.07 1.29
CA ARG A 30 4.54 -9.46 1.92
C ARG A 30 4.64 -7.96 1.67
N ALA A 31 4.32 -7.51 0.45
CA ALA A 31 4.33 -6.09 0.11
C ALA A 31 3.26 -5.32 0.89
N ASN A 32 2.08 -5.91 1.09
CA ASN A 32 0.99 -5.32 1.86
C ASN A 32 1.28 -5.30 3.37
N ASP A 33 1.95 -6.31 3.92
CA ASP A 33 2.34 -6.33 5.33
C ASP A 33 3.23 -5.14 5.71
N ALA A 34 4.13 -4.72 4.82
CA ALA A 34 5.03 -3.59 5.07
C ALA A 34 4.32 -2.22 5.12
N VAL A 35 3.12 -2.10 4.54
CA VAL A 35 2.34 -0.84 4.54
C VAL A 35 1.16 -0.89 5.51
N ARG A 36 0.84 -2.06 6.06
CA ARG A 36 -0.22 -2.25 7.04
C ARG A 36 0.20 -1.71 8.40
N GLY A 37 -0.67 -0.94 9.04
CA GLY A 37 -0.42 -0.31 10.34
C GLY A 37 0.42 0.97 10.28
N THR A 38 0.80 1.43 9.08
CA THR A 38 1.51 2.71 8.91
C THR A 38 0.60 3.90 9.23
N ALA A 39 1.21 5.06 9.48
CA ALA A 39 0.46 6.29 9.74
C ALA A 39 -0.39 6.67 8.52
N ASP A 40 0.19 6.50 7.32
CA ASP A 40 -0.50 6.73 6.06
C ASP A 40 -1.70 5.79 5.83
N GLN A 41 -1.61 4.52 6.24
CA GLN A 41 -2.76 3.61 6.17
C GLN A 41 -3.88 4.05 7.11
N THR A 42 -3.52 4.41 8.34
CA THR A 42 -4.48 4.85 9.36
C THR A 42 -5.16 6.16 8.93
N GLU A 43 -4.39 7.11 8.41
CA GLU A 43 -4.88 8.38 7.89
C GLU A 43 -5.81 8.19 6.69
N ALA A 44 -5.50 7.27 5.77
CA ALA A 44 -6.39 6.95 4.66
C ALA A 44 -7.76 6.47 5.15
N ILE A 45 -7.78 5.62 6.18
CA ILE A 45 -9.02 5.12 6.79
C ILE A 45 -9.77 6.26 7.48
N GLN A 46 -9.10 7.06 8.31
CA GLN A 46 -9.74 8.15 9.05
C GLN A 46 -10.30 9.23 8.11
N ALA A 47 -9.51 9.66 7.12
CA ALA A 47 -9.95 10.65 6.14
C ALA A 47 -11.18 10.18 5.35
N PHE A 48 -11.24 8.88 5.02
CA PHE A 48 -12.41 8.28 4.39
C PHE A 48 -13.65 8.32 5.29
N LEU A 49 -13.52 7.93 6.56
CA LEU A 49 -14.61 7.97 7.54
C LEU A 49 -15.11 9.40 7.80
N GLU A 50 -14.20 10.36 7.87
CA GLU A 50 -14.47 11.78 8.10
C GLU A 50 -14.87 12.55 6.83
N LYS A 51 -14.89 11.90 5.65
CA LYS A 51 -15.19 12.50 4.34
C LYS A 51 -14.34 13.73 4.00
N ARG A 52 -13.07 13.72 4.39
CA ARG A 52 -12.09 14.77 4.09
C ARG A 52 -10.96 14.24 3.22
N GLU A 53 -10.14 15.14 2.69
CA GLU A 53 -8.93 14.73 2.00
C GLU A 53 -7.87 14.20 2.99
N PRO A 54 -7.18 13.08 2.66
CA PRO A 54 -6.11 12.54 3.48
C PRO A 54 -4.80 13.33 3.35
N LYS A 55 -4.03 13.40 4.43
CA LYS A 55 -2.71 14.03 4.51
C LYS A 55 -1.63 13.00 4.78
N PHE A 56 -0.97 12.54 3.71
CA PHE A 56 0.09 11.54 3.81
C PHE A 56 1.44 12.15 4.20
N THR A 57 2.18 11.43 5.03
CA THR A 57 3.51 11.80 5.55
C THR A 57 4.62 10.91 4.99
N GLY A 58 4.28 9.76 4.38
CA GLY A 58 5.26 8.82 3.83
C GLY A 58 5.91 7.92 4.87
N ALA A 59 5.29 7.76 6.05
CA ALA A 59 5.74 6.94 7.17
C ALA A 59 4.68 5.92 7.62
#